data_AF-A0A2V7GWD2-F1
#
_entry.id   AF-A0A2V7GWD2-F1
#
_cell.length_a   1.000
_cell.length_b   1.000
_cell.length_c   1.000
_cell.angle_alpha   90.00
_cell.angle_beta   90.00
_cell.angle_gamma   90.00
#
_symmetry.space_group_name_H-M   'P 1'
#
loop_
_entity.id
_entity.type
_entity.pdbx_description
1 polymer ?
#
loop_
_entity_poly.entity_id
_entity_poly.type
_entity_poly.pdbx_seq_one_letter_code
_entity_poly.pdbx_strand_id
1 'polypeptide(L)'
;MRILLIGATGTIGKAIAAALGRRHEVLLASRQQAPLQVDIADPASIRGLYAKVGKVGAVISAAGEARFKPLAELSDADFRFSLDSKLMGQVNVVRYGLGSVADNGSITLTSGILAQQPTRGSGAVSLVNAGLEGFARAAALEAPRGIRINVVTPPWVTETLQALGMPLQGGLPAATVAQAYVRSIEGTATGQVISPP
;
A
#
# COMPACT_ATOMS: atom_id res chain seq x y z
N MET A 1 5.80 -18.47 -2.63
CA MET A 1 6.89 -17.69 -1.98
C MET A 1 6.40 -17.14 -0.65
N ARG A 2 7.28 -16.57 0.18
CA ARG A 2 6.91 -15.81 1.40
C ARG A 2 6.57 -14.37 1.04
N ILE A 3 5.42 -13.88 1.48
CA ILE A 3 4.93 -12.51 1.21
C ILE A 3 4.65 -11.82 2.53
N LEU A 4 5.30 -10.67 2.77
CA LEU A 4 4.94 -9.78 3.87
C LEU A 4 3.79 -8.87 3.44
N LEU A 5 2.64 -8.98 4.10
CA LEU A 5 1.48 -8.13 3.86
C LEU A 5 1.26 -7.18 5.03
N ILE A 6 1.57 -5.90 4.84
CA ILE A 6 1.33 -4.82 5.80
C ILE A 6 -0.04 -4.20 5.53
N GLY A 7 -0.85 -4.03 6.57
CA GLY A 7 -2.25 -3.62 6.46
C GLY A 7 -3.22 -4.80 6.32
N ALA A 8 -2.81 -6.00 6.75
CA ALA A 8 -3.54 -7.25 6.56
C ALA A 8 -4.95 -7.28 7.15
N THR A 9 -5.24 -6.45 8.17
CA THR A 9 -6.55 -6.38 8.83
C THR A 9 -7.52 -5.39 8.16
N GLY A 10 -7.05 -4.56 7.23
CA GLY A 10 -7.88 -3.62 6.47
C GLY A 10 -8.70 -4.31 5.37
N THR A 11 -9.69 -3.62 4.82
CA THR A 11 -10.60 -4.14 3.79
C THR A 11 -9.86 -4.73 2.58
N ILE A 12 -8.95 -3.94 1.98
CA ILE A 12 -8.13 -4.41 0.84
C ILE A 12 -7.15 -5.50 1.31
N GLY A 13 -6.51 -5.33 2.47
CA GLY A 13 -5.55 -6.31 3.01
C GLY A 13 -6.16 -7.70 3.20
N LYS A 14 -7.38 -7.80 3.74
CA LYS A 14 -8.10 -9.07 3.88
C LYS A 14 -8.35 -9.73 2.53
N ALA A 15 -8.75 -8.95 1.52
CA ALA A 15 -8.96 -9.47 0.17
C ALA A 15 -7.66 -9.95 -0.49
N ILE A 16 -6.54 -9.23 -0.30
CA ILE A 16 -5.21 -9.64 -0.76
C ILE A 16 -4.77 -10.95 -0.09
N ALA A 17 -4.93 -11.04 1.23
CA ALA A 17 -4.59 -12.25 1.98
C ALA A 17 -5.38 -13.46 1.47
N ALA A 18 -6.68 -13.30 1.21
CA ALA A 18 -7.51 -14.36 0.63
C ALA A 18 -7.08 -14.76 -0.79
N ALA A 19 -6.71 -13.78 -1.63
CA ALA A 19 -6.31 -14.03 -3.02
C ALA A 19 -4.93 -14.71 -3.15
N LEU A 20 -3.97 -14.37 -2.29
CA LEU A 20 -2.59 -14.89 -2.35
C LEU A 20 -2.36 -16.09 -1.42
N GLY A 21 -3.09 -16.19 -0.30
CA GLY A 21 -2.88 -17.21 0.74
C GLY A 21 -3.09 -18.66 0.30
N ARG A 22 -3.76 -18.89 -0.84
CA ARG A 22 -3.90 -20.23 -1.43
C ARG A 22 -2.63 -20.75 -2.11
N ARG A 23 -1.72 -19.85 -2.51
CA ARG A 23 -0.54 -20.15 -3.34
C ARG A 23 0.78 -19.77 -2.68
N HIS A 24 0.72 -18.97 -1.62
CA HIS A 24 1.88 -18.37 -0.97
C HIS A 24 1.73 -18.37 0.54
N GLU A 25 2.85 -18.36 1.25
CA GLU A 25 2.90 -18.11 2.69
C GLU A 25 2.78 -16.60 2.90
N VAL A 26 1.67 -16.14 3.47
CA VAL A 26 1.42 -14.71 3.71
C VAL A 26 1.66 -14.39 5.18
N LEU A 27 2.70 -13.62 5.45
CA LEU A 27 3.01 -13.06 6.76
C LEU A 27 2.15 -11.81 6.98
N LEU A 28 1.16 -11.93 7.85
CA LEU A 28 0.18 -10.88 8.09
C LEU A 28 0.72 -9.86 9.12
N ALA A 29 0.81 -8.60 8.71
CA ALA A 29 1.24 -7.49 9.55
C ALA A 29 0.22 -6.34 9.56
N SER A 30 0.04 -5.70 10.71
CA SER A 30 -0.81 -4.52 10.87
C SER A 30 -0.45 -3.76 12.14
N ARG A 31 -1.02 -2.56 12.34
CA ARG A 31 -0.85 -1.79 13.58
C ARG A 31 -1.47 -2.47 14.80
N GLN A 32 -2.53 -3.24 14.58
CA GLN A 32 -3.27 -3.97 15.62
C GLN A 32 -3.90 -5.23 15.02
N GLN A 33 -4.04 -6.28 15.84
CA GLN A 33 -4.82 -7.50 15.54
C GLN A 33 -4.27 -8.41 14.41
N ALA A 34 -2.99 -8.30 14.05
CA ALA A 34 -2.27 -9.30 13.24
C ALA A 34 -1.15 -9.99 14.04
N PRO A 35 -0.66 -11.17 13.61
CA PRO A 35 0.46 -11.84 14.25
C PRO A 35 1.74 -10.99 14.31
N LEU A 36 1.99 -10.17 13.28
CA LEU A 36 3.09 -9.23 13.25
C LEU A 36 2.56 -7.80 13.45
N GLN A 37 3.05 -7.13 14.49
CA GLN A 37 2.68 -5.75 14.79
C GLN A 37 3.65 -4.77 14.12
N VAL A 38 3.10 -3.76 13.43
CA VAL A 38 3.87 -2.69 12.81
C VAL A 38 3.05 -1.41 12.71
N ASP A 39 3.59 -0.32 13.26
CA ASP A 39 3.22 1.03 12.86
C ASP A 39 4.16 1.50 11.75
N ILE A 40 3.62 1.85 10.58
CA ILE A 40 4.42 2.34 9.45
C ILE A 40 4.75 3.83 9.58
N ALA A 41 4.10 4.58 10.47
CA ALA A 41 4.49 5.96 10.76
C ALA A 41 5.75 6.02 11.63
N ASP A 42 6.14 4.92 12.27
CA ASP A 42 7.38 4.80 13.05
C ASP A 42 8.48 4.01 12.30
N PRO A 43 9.57 4.68 11.88
CA PRO A 43 10.72 4.03 11.26
C PRO A 43 11.34 2.89 12.09
N ALA A 44 11.36 2.99 13.42
CA ALA A 44 11.94 1.97 14.28
C ALA A 44 11.09 0.69 14.27
N SER A 45 9.77 0.85 14.34
CA SER A 45 8.79 -0.22 14.16
C SER A 45 8.96 -0.96 12.82
N ILE A 46 9.13 -0.24 11.69
CA ILE A 46 9.37 -0.88 10.37
C ILE A 46 10.66 -1.72 10.39
N ARG A 47 11.76 -1.18 10.94
CA ARG A 47 13.04 -1.92 11.04
C ARG A 47 12.89 -3.16 11.93
N GLY A 48 12.19 -3.03 13.05
CA GLY A 48 11.87 -4.14 13.95
C GLY A 48 11.04 -5.23 13.28
N LEU A 49 10.08 -4.86 12.43
CA LEU A 49 9.33 -5.82 11.62
C LEU A 49 10.27 -6.60 10.68
N TYR A 50 11.12 -5.91 9.92
CA TYR A 50 12.03 -6.56 8.97
C TYR A 50 13.04 -7.49 9.65
N ALA A 51 13.52 -7.14 10.84
CA ALA A 51 14.37 -8.01 11.64
C ALA A 51 13.67 -9.32 12.05
N LYS A 52 12.36 -9.28 12.32
CA LYS A 52 11.57 -10.46 12.74
C LYS A 52 11.21 -11.39 11.57
N VAL A 53 10.88 -10.84 10.41
CA VAL A 53 10.35 -11.63 9.28
C VAL A 53 11.45 -12.31 8.44
N GLY A 54 12.67 -11.78 8.49
CA GLY A 54 13.80 -12.26 7.69
C GLY A 54 13.62 -11.98 6.20
N LYS A 55 14.17 -12.85 5.34
CA LYS A 55 14.03 -12.72 3.89
C LYS A 55 12.64 -13.14 3.40
N VAL A 56 12.05 -12.35 2.50
CA VAL A 56 10.77 -12.59 1.82
C VAL A 56 10.90 -12.45 0.32
N GLY A 57 10.05 -13.14 -0.44
CA GLY A 57 9.98 -13.01 -1.90
C GLY A 57 9.27 -11.74 -2.33
N ALA A 58 8.32 -11.25 -1.52
CA ALA A 58 7.66 -9.98 -1.79
C ALA A 58 7.15 -9.27 -0.53
N VAL A 59 6.89 -7.98 -0.69
CA VAL A 59 6.27 -7.10 0.32
C VAL A 59 5.09 -6.36 -0.31
N ILE A 60 3.97 -6.29 0.40
CA ILE A 60 2.81 -5.49 0.04
C ILE A 60 2.54 -4.51 1.18
N SER A 61 2.38 -3.23 0.86
CA SER A 61 1.85 -2.24 1.78
C SER A 61 0.46 -1.81 1.34
N ALA A 62 -0.56 -2.36 1.99
CA ALA A 62 -1.97 -1.99 1.87
C ALA A 62 -2.43 -1.13 3.07
N ALA A 63 -1.49 -0.37 3.63
CA ALA A 63 -1.69 0.48 4.80
C ALA A 63 -1.43 1.97 4.47
N GLY A 64 -1.58 2.82 5.48
CA GLY A 64 -1.37 4.26 5.39
C GLY A 64 -2.67 5.04 5.40
N GLU A 65 -2.70 6.07 6.22
CA GLU A 65 -3.86 6.92 6.43
C GLU A 65 -3.56 8.35 5.96
N ALA A 66 -4.55 9.00 5.37
CA ALA A 66 -4.47 10.40 4.97
C ALA A 66 -5.79 11.10 5.29
N ARG A 67 -5.72 12.41 5.51
CA ARG A 67 -6.87 13.21 5.91
C ARG A 67 -7.68 13.65 4.70
N PHE A 68 -8.99 13.39 4.76
CA PHE A 68 -9.96 13.82 3.75
C PHE A 68 -10.86 14.89 4.38
N LYS A 69 -10.63 16.16 4.02
CA LYS A 69 -11.32 17.34 4.57
C LYS A 69 -11.34 18.45 3.53
N PRO A 70 -12.33 19.35 3.54
CA PRO A 70 -12.32 20.55 2.70
C PRO A 70 -10.97 21.28 2.78
N LEU A 71 -10.51 21.84 1.65
CA LEU A 71 -9.17 22.42 1.57
C LEU A 71 -8.93 23.51 2.64
N ALA A 72 -9.94 24.35 2.92
CA ALA A 72 -9.87 25.40 3.91
C ALA A 72 -9.83 24.89 5.38
N GLU A 73 -10.14 23.62 5.61
CA GLU A 73 -10.15 22.97 6.94
C GLU A 73 -8.94 22.04 7.15
N LEU A 74 -8.10 21.85 6.13
CA LEU A 74 -6.87 21.08 6.25
C LEU A 74 -5.84 21.91 7.02
N SER A 75 -5.48 21.42 8.21
CA SER A 75 -4.41 22.01 9.01
C SER A 75 -3.03 21.49 8.60
N ASP A 76 -1.96 22.17 9.02
CA ASP A 76 -0.59 21.67 8.89
C ASP A 76 -0.42 20.29 9.53
N ALA A 77 -1.11 20.03 10.64
CA ALA A 77 -1.12 18.74 11.32
C ALA A 77 -1.79 17.64 10.46
N ASP A 78 -2.82 17.98 9.68
CA ASP A 78 -3.46 17.04 8.76
C ASP A 78 -2.54 16.65 7.60
N PHE A 79 -1.77 17.62 7.07
CA PHE A 79 -0.74 17.36 6.07
C PHE A 79 0.40 16.53 6.66
N ARG A 80 0.92 16.91 7.82
CA ARG A 80 1.98 16.19 8.56
C ARG A 80 1.58 14.73 8.77
N PHE A 81 0.38 14.49 9.30
CA PHE A 81 -0.14 13.14 9.51
C PHE A 81 -0.20 12.33 8.21
N SER A 82 -0.71 12.92 7.13
CA SER A 82 -0.85 12.25 5.84
C SER A 82 0.53 11.92 5.23
N LEU A 83 1.47 12.86 5.34
CA LEU A 83 2.86 12.70 4.90
C LEU A 83 3.56 11.60 5.69
N ASP A 84 3.46 11.61 7.01
CA ASP A 84 4.16 10.66 7.88
C ASP A 84 3.58 9.24 7.73
N SER A 85 2.25 9.10 7.65
CA SER A 85 1.58 7.80 7.56
C SER A 85 1.50 7.25 6.12
N LYS A 86 0.79 7.93 5.22
CA LYS A 86 0.49 7.38 3.88
C LYS A 86 1.69 7.41 2.95
N LEU A 87 2.40 8.54 2.90
CA LEU A 87 3.55 8.72 2.00
C LEU A 87 4.81 8.08 2.61
N MET A 88 5.38 8.71 3.63
CA MET A 88 6.67 8.32 4.19
C MET A 88 6.64 6.94 4.84
N GLY A 89 5.52 6.53 5.45
CA GLY A 89 5.39 5.19 5.98
C GLY A 89 5.57 4.12 4.89
N GLN A 90 4.96 4.30 3.72
CA GLN A 90 5.13 3.38 2.59
C GLN A 90 6.48 3.51 1.88
N VAL A 91 7.01 4.73 1.74
CA VAL A 91 8.38 4.96 1.24
C VAL A 91 9.41 4.25 2.12
N ASN A 92 9.22 4.29 3.45
CA ASN A 92 10.12 3.65 4.40
C ASN A 92 9.99 2.12 4.41
N VAL A 93 8.81 1.56 4.10
CA VAL A 93 8.65 0.13 3.81
C VAL A 93 9.59 -0.29 2.67
N VAL A 94 9.68 0.48 1.59
CA VAL A 94 10.65 0.21 0.51
C VAL A 94 12.08 0.37 1.03
N ARG A 95 12.44 1.57 1.50
CA ARG A 95 13.83 1.93 1.85
C ARG A 95 14.46 0.98 2.87
N TYR A 96 13.69 0.55 3.87
CA TYR A 96 14.18 -0.36 4.91
C TYR A 96 13.99 -1.83 4.55
N GLY A 97 13.08 -2.14 3.62
CA GLY A 97 12.78 -3.50 3.19
C GLY A 97 13.68 -4.05 2.10
N LEU A 98 14.39 -3.20 1.34
CA LEU A 98 15.22 -3.65 0.21
C LEU A 98 16.20 -4.76 0.57
N GLY A 99 16.80 -4.76 1.76
CA GLY A 99 17.71 -5.83 2.21
C GLY A 99 17.02 -7.17 2.53
N SER A 100 15.73 -7.13 2.88
CA SER A 100 14.92 -8.29 3.24
C SER A 100 14.18 -8.90 2.04
N VAL A 101 14.11 -8.21 0.90
CA VAL A 101 13.50 -8.77 -0.31
C VAL A 101 14.52 -9.63 -1.06
N ALA A 102 14.14 -10.85 -1.43
CA ALA A 102 14.97 -11.76 -2.22
C ALA A 102 15.30 -11.21 -3.62
N ASP A 103 16.32 -11.76 -4.27
CA ASP A 103 16.66 -11.42 -5.65
C ASP A 103 15.45 -11.69 -6.56
N ASN A 104 15.21 -10.79 -7.51
CA ASN A 104 14.03 -10.80 -8.39
C ASN A 104 12.67 -10.73 -7.64
N GLY A 105 12.69 -10.37 -6.36
CA GLY A 105 11.49 -10.17 -5.56
C GLY A 105 10.73 -8.88 -5.93
N SER A 106 9.66 -8.57 -5.19
CA SER A 106 8.85 -7.39 -5.49
C SER A 106 8.34 -6.65 -4.25
N ILE A 107 8.09 -5.35 -4.42
CA ILE A 107 7.39 -4.51 -3.45
C ILE A 107 6.22 -3.82 -4.14
N THR A 108 5.02 -3.94 -3.56
CA THR A 108 3.80 -3.31 -4.06
C THR A 108 3.25 -2.34 -3.02
N LEU A 109 3.15 -1.06 -3.38
CA LEU A 109 2.58 -0.01 -2.55
C LEU A 109 1.11 0.26 -2.91
N THR A 110 0.44 1.09 -2.12
CA THR A 110 -0.96 1.49 -2.37
C THR A 110 -1.10 3.02 -2.44
N SER A 111 -1.43 3.55 -3.62
CA SER A 111 -1.88 4.94 -3.80
C SER A 111 -3.42 5.00 -3.69
N GLY A 112 -4.09 5.46 -4.75
CA GLY A 112 -5.55 5.55 -4.90
C GLY A 112 -5.92 6.51 -6.02
N ILE A 113 -7.11 6.29 -6.61
CA ILE A 113 -7.61 7.00 -7.80
C ILE A 113 -7.56 8.53 -7.66
N LEU A 114 -7.65 9.04 -6.43
CA LEU A 114 -7.57 10.47 -6.10
C LEU A 114 -6.21 11.13 -6.45
N ALA A 115 -5.14 10.36 -6.72
CA ALA A 115 -3.92 10.92 -7.29
C ALA A 115 -4.14 11.53 -8.69
N GLN A 116 -5.04 10.91 -9.47
CA GLN A 116 -5.27 11.24 -10.88
C GLN A 116 -6.62 11.93 -11.08
N GLN A 117 -7.60 11.59 -10.25
CA GLN A 117 -8.96 12.13 -10.30
C GLN A 117 -9.33 12.72 -8.92
N PRO A 118 -8.76 13.87 -8.53
CA PRO A 118 -9.03 14.48 -7.24
C PRO A 118 -10.49 14.92 -7.14
N THR A 119 -11.03 14.86 -5.92
CA THR A 119 -12.39 15.33 -5.59
C THR A 119 -12.34 16.37 -4.48
N ARG A 120 -13.46 17.06 -4.22
CA ARG A 120 -13.55 18.02 -3.12
C ARG A 120 -13.16 17.34 -1.80
N GLY A 121 -12.19 17.94 -1.11
CA GLY A 121 -11.69 17.47 0.18
C GLY A 121 -10.54 16.46 0.11
N SER A 122 -10.11 16.07 -1.09
CA SER A 122 -9.03 15.09 -1.28
C SER A 122 -7.62 15.68 -1.25
N GLY A 123 -7.44 17.00 -1.05
CA GLY A 123 -6.14 17.68 -1.25
C GLY A 123 -4.94 16.98 -0.61
N ALA A 124 -5.01 16.65 0.69
CA ALA A 124 -3.94 15.91 1.37
C ALA A 124 -3.79 14.46 0.86
N VAL A 125 -4.89 13.77 0.55
CA VAL A 125 -4.90 12.40 0.02
C VAL A 125 -4.28 12.33 -1.38
N SER A 126 -4.68 13.25 -2.27
CA SER A 126 -4.17 13.36 -3.64
C SER A 126 -2.67 13.65 -3.65
N LEU A 127 -2.20 14.56 -2.78
CA LEU A 127 -0.78 14.90 -2.64
C LEU A 127 0.05 13.65 -2.33
N VAL A 128 -0.33 12.89 -1.29
CA VAL A 128 0.45 11.72 -0.86
C VAL A 128 0.34 10.55 -1.83
N ASN A 129 -0.82 10.34 -2.45
CA ASN A 129 -0.99 9.29 -3.46
C ASN A 129 -0.17 9.58 -4.72
N ALA A 130 -0.19 10.83 -5.23
CA ALA A 130 0.63 11.23 -6.37
C ALA A 130 2.13 11.14 -6.05
N GLY A 131 2.52 11.51 -4.82
CA GLY A 131 3.89 11.35 -4.33
C GLY A 131 4.37 9.90 -4.34
N LEU A 132 3.50 8.95 -3.93
CA LEU A 132 3.81 7.51 -4.00
C LEU A 132 3.95 7.00 -5.42
N GLU A 133 3.12 7.48 -6.35
CA GLU A 133 3.21 7.12 -7.76
C GLU A 133 4.52 7.62 -8.38
N GLY A 134 4.92 8.86 -8.07
CA GLY A 134 6.23 9.40 -8.46
C GLY A 134 7.40 8.60 -7.87
N PHE A 135 7.33 8.31 -6.56
CA PHE A 135 8.34 7.53 -5.87
C PHE A 135 8.49 6.12 -6.44
N ALA A 136 7.39 5.39 -6.70
CA ALA A 136 7.45 4.03 -7.24
C ALA A 136 8.12 3.98 -8.61
N ARG A 137 7.86 4.96 -9.48
CA ARG A 137 8.52 5.10 -10.79
C ARG A 137 10.03 5.30 -10.64
N ALA A 138 10.45 6.22 -9.77
CA ALA A 138 11.86 6.53 -9.57
C ALA A 138 12.60 5.37 -8.87
N ALA A 139 12.05 4.86 -7.78
CA ALA A 139 12.66 3.79 -6.99
C ALA A 139 12.84 2.50 -7.80
N ALA A 140 11.97 2.21 -8.75
CA ALA A 140 12.09 1.06 -9.64
C ALA A 140 13.34 1.10 -10.54
N LEU A 141 13.87 2.29 -10.85
CA LEU A 141 15.10 2.45 -11.65
C LEU A 141 16.36 2.10 -10.85
N GLU A 142 16.30 2.28 -9.54
CA GLU A 142 17.44 2.11 -8.62
C GLU A 142 17.35 0.83 -7.77
N ALA A 143 16.24 0.09 -7.86
CA ALA A 143 16.02 -1.11 -7.08
C ALA A 143 17.07 -2.20 -7.45
N PRO A 144 17.85 -2.70 -6.48
CA PRO A 144 18.94 -3.63 -6.77
C PRO A 144 18.45 -5.06 -6.99
N ARG A 145 19.33 -5.93 -7.49
CA ARG A 145 19.12 -7.40 -7.56
C ARG A 145 17.84 -7.82 -8.30
N GLY A 146 17.41 -7.02 -9.28
CA GLY A 146 16.19 -7.28 -10.06
C GLY A 146 14.90 -7.09 -9.26
N ILE A 147 14.94 -6.42 -8.10
CA ILE A 147 13.73 -6.14 -7.31
C ILE A 147 12.81 -5.22 -8.10
N ARG A 148 11.54 -5.59 -8.19
CA ARG A 148 10.51 -4.78 -8.84
C ARG A 148 9.75 -3.96 -7.83
N ILE A 149 9.39 -2.73 -8.18
CA ILE A 149 8.59 -1.86 -7.32
C ILE A 149 7.41 -1.33 -8.13
N ASN A 150 6.20 -1.50 -7.63
CA ASN A 150 4.99 -0.97 -8.25
C ASN A 150 4.09 -0.34 -7.20
N VAL A 151 3.06 0.35 -7.65
CA VAL A 151 1.99 0.88 -6.81
C VAL A 151 0.64 0.51 -7.41
N VAL A 152 -0.30 0.07 -6.59
CA VAL A 152 -1.69 -0.13 -6.99
C VAL A 152 -2.47 1.15 -6.72
N THR A 153 -3.35 1.54 -7.65
CA THR A 153 -4.26 2.68 -7.51
C THR A 153 -5.72 2.17 -7.40
N PRO A 154 -6.21 1.86 -6.19
CA PRO A 154 -7.60 1.44 -6.03
C PRO A 154 -8.58 2.57 -6.40
N PRO A 155 -9.71 2.26 -7.04
CA PRO A 155 -10.87 3.14 -7.07
C PRO A 155 -11.55 3.15 -5.69
N TRP A 156 -12.73 3.76 -5.60
CA TRP A 156 -13.59 3.56 -4.44
C TRP A 156 -13.91 2.07 -4.28
N VAL A 157 -13.62 1.54 -3.09
CA VAL A 157 -13.88 0.13 -2.77
C VAL A 157 -15.32 0.00 -2.27
N THR A 158 -16.09 -0.93 -2.82
CA THR A 158 -17.53 -1.09 -2.50
C THR A 158 -17.77 -1.24 -1.00
N GLU A 159 -16.99 -2.08 -0.33
CA GLU A 159 -17.09 -2.32 1.11
C GLU A 159 -16.70 -1.08 1.94
N THR A 160 -15.80 -0.24 1.42
CA THR A 160 -15.46 1.04 2.05
C THR A 160 -16.60 2.05 1.88
N LEU A 161 -17.19 2.16 0.69
CA LEU A 161 -18.36 3.01 0.47
C LEU A 161 -19.52 2.60 1.38
N GLN A 162 -19.77 1.30 1.51
CA GLN A 162 -20.77 0.76 2.41
C GLN A 162 -20.49 1.13 3.88
N ALA A 163 -19.25 0.96 4.35
CA ALA A 163 -18.86 1.33 5.71
C ALA A 163 -18.99 2.84 5.99
N LEU A 164 -18.85 3.68 4.96
CA LEU A 164 -19.04 5.13 5.03
C LEU A 164 -20.49 5.58 4.83
N GLY A 165 -21.42 4.67 4.56
CA GLY A 165 -22.81 5.01 4.25
C GLY A 165 -22.98 5.79 2.95
N MET A 166 -22.03 5.67 2.02
CA MET A 166 -22.05 6.35 0.73
C MET A 166 -22.76 5.51 -0.35
N PRO A 167 -23.28 6.13 -1.43
CA PRO A 167 -23.79 5.40 -2.59
C PRO A 167 -22.74 4.41 -3.14
N LEU A 168 -23.16 3.19 -3.43
CA LEU A 168 -22.27 2.11 -3.87
C LEU A 168 -21.95 2.18 -5.38
N GLN A 169 -22.65 3.02 -6.13
CA GLN A 169 -22.46 3.18 -7.58
C GLN A 169 -21.02 3.59 -7.88
N GLY A 170 -20.36 2.86 -8.79
CA GLY A 170 -18.96 3.08 -9.14
C GLY A 170 -17.95 2.50 -8.14
N GLY A 171 -18.41 1.84 -7.07
CA GLY A 171 -17.55 1.06 -6.19
C GLY A 171 -17.07 -0.23 -6.84
N LEU A 172 -15.80 -0.58 -6.64
CA LEU A 172 -15.24 -1.86 -7.06
C LEU A 172 -15.05 -2.79 -5.84
N PRO A 173 -15.48 -4.06 -5.89
CA PRO A 173 -15.31 -4.97 -4.77
C PRO A 173 -13.84 -5.16 -4.36
N ALA A 174 -13.56 -5.27 -3.07
CA ALA A 174 -12.20 -5.45 -2.56
C ALA A 174 -11.51 -6.69 -3.15
N ALA A 175 -12.27 -7.76 -3.40
CA ALA A 175 -11.79 -8.98 -4.06
C ALA A 175 -11.29 -8.72 -5.50
N THR A 176 -11.95 -7.82 -6.24
CA THR A 176 -11.53 -7.42 -7.59
C THR A 176 -10.31 -6.49 -7.53
N VAL A 177 -10.28 -5.56 -6.57
CA VAL A 177 -9.12 -4.70 -6.30
C VAL A 177 -7.87 -5.54 -5.96
N ALA A 178 -8.03 -6.60 -5.18
CA ALA A 178 -6.95 -7.51 -4.82
C ALA A 178 -6.24 -8.13 -6.04
N GLN A 179 -6.93 -8.29 -7.17
CA GLN A 179 -6.31 -8.82 -8.39
C GLN A 179 -5.21 -7.92 -8.96
N ALA A 180 -5.26 -6.61 -8.73
CA ALA A 180 -4.15 -5.71 -9.10
C ALA A 180 -2.87 -6.03 -8.32
N TYR A 181 -2.98 -6.37 -7.04
CA TYR A 181 -1.85 -6.80 -6.21
C TYR A 181 -1.34 -8.16 -6.65
N VAL A 182 -2.23 -9.11 -6.96
CA VAL A 182 -1.85 -10.40 -7.53
C VAL A 182 -1.02 -10.20 -8.81
N ARG A 183 -1.49 -9.37 -9.75
CA ARG A 183 -0.74 -9.04 -10.97
C ARG A 183 0.60 -8.37 -10.69
N SER A 184 0.68 -7.52 -9.67
CA SER A 184 1.94 -6.87 -9.29
C SER A 184 2.98 -7.87 -8.78
N ILE A 185 2.54 -8.80 -7.94
CA ILE A 185 3.39 -9.81 -7.30
C ILE A 185 3.82 -10.90 -8.27
N GLU A 186 2.86 -11.49 -8.99
CA GLU A 186 3.08 -12.65 -9.85
C GLU A 186 3.48 -12.27 -11.29
N GLY A 187 3.28 -11.02 -11.68
CA GLY A 187 3.71 -10.50 -12.97
C GLY A 187 5.16 -10.03 -12.99
N THR A 188 5.57 -9.42 -14.10
CA THR A 188 6.95 -8.96 -14.35
C THR A 188 7.09 -7.44 -14.38
N ALA A 189 6.00 -6.70 -14.22
CA ALA A 189 5.99 -5.24 -14.25
C ALA A 189 6.85 -4.61 -13.14
N THR A 190 7.47 -3.47 -13.45
CA THR A 190 8.19 -2.60 -12.49
C THR A 190 7.97 -1.13 -12.87
N GLY A 191 7.98 -0.24 -11.88
CA GLY A 191 7.74 1.19 -12.02
C GLY A 191 6.31 1.54 -12.43
N GLN A 192 5.34 0.62 -12.33
CA GLN A 192 3.99 0.83 -12.83
C GLN A 192 3.01 1.30 -11.76
N VAL A 193 2.08 2.15 -12.20
CA VAL A 193 0.83 2.44 -11.49
C VAL A 193 -0.23 1.47 -12.02
N ILE A 194 -0.60 0.48 -11.21
CA ILE A 194 -1.48 -0.62 -11.61
C ILE A 194 -2.89 -0.32 -11.14
N SER A 195 -3.79 -0.09 -12.10
CA SER A 195 -5.23 -0.03 -11.82
C SER A 195 -5.81 -1.44 -11.70
N PRO A 196 -6.80 -1.67 -10.83
CA PRO A 196 -7.68 -2.84 -10.89
C PRO A 196 -8.35 -3.00 -12.27
N PRO A 197 -8.75 -4.23 -12.64
CA PRO A 197 -9.45 -4.47 -13.91
C PRO A 197 -10.83 -3.81 -13.94
#